data_AF-A0AA36JFU6-F1
#
_entry.id   AF-A0AA36JFU6-F1
#
_cell.length_a   1.000
_cell.length_b   1.000
_cell.length_c   1.000
_cell.angle_alpha   90.00
_cell.angle_beta   90.00
_cell.angle_gamma   90.00
#
_symmetry.space_group_name_H-M   'P 1'
#
loop_
_entity.id
_entity.type
_entity.pdbx_description
1 polymer ?
#
loop_
_entity_poly.entity_id
_entity_poly.type
_entity_poly.pdbx_seq_one_letter_code
_entity_poly.pdbx_strand_id
1 'polypeptide(L)'
;MGRHGGINILHQKSWHVWRMDNRLRVERDELQHAAKVQEQQAAERREAFDSKLSKLRSAAGVPEPRAVVKAPVQESRTQGDDYGKYGVTTSNLKQAESHLKTSLQSRSREGSYWGKEGLGSGPHINLFEGAELEVQRQATAHGKLLRYQETNNGLAEKSQKRPLSEFDEMAQEQPWYMKAERPLAVAEAVEEETAGPTKKWRRRNGQLMLKVVPDGKPQVCDLVSSALEDAEGRSPKEKKAKEEKRRSKKEKKAQKERRAAEELQELRRQRQLREETESRRAAALR
;
A
#
# COMPACT_ATOMS: atom_id res chain seq x y z
N MET A 1 -58.24 11.93 7.89
CA MET A 1 -57.23 11.48 8.87
C MET A 1 -56.22 10.58 8.17
N GLY A 2 -55.19 11.17 7.55
CA GLY A 2 -54.15 10.45 6.83
C GLY A 2 -52.95 10.20 7.74
N ARG A 3 -52.80 8.99 8.27
CA ARG A 3 -51.56 8.52 8.92
C ARG A 3 -50.91 7.48 8.02
N HIS A 4 -50.40 7.91 6.86
CA HIS A 4 -49.37 7.14 6.17
C HIS A 4 -48.07 7.35 6.93
N GLY A 5 -47.85 6.50 7.94
CA GLY A 5 -46.58 6.41 8.63
C GLY A 5 -45.50 6.08 7.60
N GLY A 6 -44.54 6.98 7.42
CA GLY A 6 -43.34 6.80 6.61
C GLY A 6 -42.39 5.77 7.21
N ILE A 7 -42.87 4.56 7.47
CA ILE A 7 -42.01 3.42 7.74
C ILE A 7 -41.31 3.10 6.44
N ASN A 8 -39.99 3.23 6.46
CA ASN A 8 -39.14 2.90 5.34
C ASN A 8 -39.18 1.39 5.09
N ILE A 9 -40.10 0.90 4.26
CA ILE A 9 -40.27 -0.53 3.91
C ILE A 9 -39.05 -1.13 3.20
N LEU A 10 -38.07 -0.31 2.83
CA LEU A 10 -36.94 -0.72 2.03
C LEU A 10 -36.05 -1.74 2.76
N HIS A 11 -35.85 -1.60 4.07
CA HIS A 11 -35.07 -2.56 4.85
C HIS A 11 -35.76 -3.94 5.00
N GLN A 12 -37.06 -4.02 4.72
CA GLN A 12 -37.82 -5.27 4.79
C GLN A 12 -37.65 -6.13 3.53
N LYS A 13 -37.21 -5.54 2.42
CA LYS A 13 -37.01 -6.26 1.15
C LYS A 13 -35.72 -7.08 1.18
N SER A 14 -35.77 -8.30 0.66
CA SER A 14 -34.64 -9.24 0.64
C SER A 14 -33.50 -8.82 -0.29
N TRP A 15 -33.79 -8.04 -1.34
CA TRP A 15 -32.80 -7.53 -2.29
C TRP A 15 -32.08 -6.27 -1.81
N HIS A 16 -32.46 -5.70 -0.66
CA HIS A 16 -31.91 -4.42 -0.24
C HIS A 16 -30.45 -4.56 0.20
N VAL A 17 -29.56 -3.80 -0.45
CA VAL A 17 -28.10 -3.86 -0.27
C VAL A 17 -27.68 -3.64 1.18
N TRP A 18 -28.36 -2.74 1.89
CA TRP A 18 -27.98 -2.39 3.26
C TRP A 18 -28.54 -3.34 4.33
N ARG A 19 -29.24 -4.40 3.93
CA ARG A 19 -29.64 -5.45 4.86
C ARG A 19 -28.40 -6.20 5.34
N MET A 20 -28.31 -6.45 6.65
CA MET A 20 -27.16 -7.13 7.26
C MET A 20 -26.84 -8.45 6.56
N ASP A 21 -27.87 -9.24 6.22
CA ASP A 21 -27.71 -10.51 5.51
C ASP A 21 -26.97 -10.37 4.16
N ASN A 22 -27.26 -9.30 3.42
CA ASN A 22 -26.64 -9.05 2.12
C ASN A 22 -25.23 -8.52 2.27
N ARG A 23 -24.98 -7.66 3.27
CA ARG A 23 -23.62 -7.22 3.61
C ARG A 23 -22.72 -8.40 3.97
N LEU A 24 -23.21 -9.32 4.81
CA LEU A 24 -22.46 -10.52 5.20
C LEU A 24 -22.21 -11.48 4.03
N ARG A 25 -23.15 -11.57 3.08
CA ARG A 25 -22.95 -12.33 1.84
C ARG A 25 -21.84 -11.71 1.00
N VAL A 26 -21.88 -10.39 0.78
CA VAL A 26 -20.85 -9.66 0.04
C VAL A 26 -19.48 -9.82 0.71
N GLU A 27 -19.39 -9.63 2.03
CA GLU A 27 -18.14 -9.82 2.77
C GLU A 27 -17.58 -11.24 2.63
N ARG A 28 -18.44 -12.27 2.69
CA ARG A 28 -18.02 -13.67 2.48
C ARG A 28 -17.50 -13.88 1.07
N ASP A 29 -18.19 -13.35 0.06
CA ASP A 29 -17.81 -13.49 -1.34
C ASP A 29 -16.48 -12.76 -1.62
N GLU A 30 -16.30 -11.57 -1.05
CA GLU A 30 -15.05 -10.81 -1.11
C GLU A 30 -13.88 -11.55 -0.44
N LEU A 31 -14.10 -12.14 0.74
CA LEU A 31 -13.08 -12.95 1.42
C LEU A 31 -12.70 -14.20 0.61
N GLN A 32 -13.67 -14.89 0.04
CA GLN A 32 -13.42 -16.05 -0.82
C GLN A 32 -12.66 -15.66 -2.10
N HIS A 33 -13.02 -14.53 -2.70
CA HIS A 33 -12.31 -14.00 -3.86
C HIS A 33 -10.88 -13.61 -3.50
N ALA A 34 -10.67 -12.91 -2.38
CA ALA A 34 -9.34 -12.55 -1.90
C ALA A 34 -8.46 -13.78 -1.65
N ALA A 35 -9.00 -14.84 -1.04
CA ALA A 35 -8.28 -16.09 -0.83
C ALA A 35 -7.85 -16.75 -2.16
N LYS A 36 -8.76 -16.81 -3.15
CA LYS A 36 -8.45 -17.35 -4.49
C LYS A 36 -7.37 -16.56 -5.21
N VAL A 37 -7.44 -15.22 -5.15
CA VAL A 37 -6.42 -14.34 -5.74
C VAL A 37 -5.06 -14.57 -5.07
N GLN A 38 -5.02 -14.70 -3.74
CA GLN A 38 -3.77 -14.99 -3.03
C GLN A 38 -3.19 -16.35 -3.43
N GLU A 39 -4.04 -17.37 -3.56
CA GLU A 39 -3.62 -18.71 -3.98
C GLU A 39 -3.05 -18.69 -5.41
N GLN A 40 -3.71 -18.00 -6.34
CA GLN A 40 -3.23 -17.82 -7.72
C GLN A 40 -1.87 -17.09 -7.73
N GLN A 41 -1.76 -15.97 -7.01
CA GLN A 41 -0.50 -15.24 -6.91
C GLN A 41 0.61 -16.07 -6.23
N ALA A 42 0.27 -16.97 -5.31
CA ALA A 42 1.24 -17.87 -4.69
C ALA A 42 1.68 -18.96 -5.67
N ALA A 43 0.77 -19.51 -6.47
CA ALA A 43 1.07 -20.46 -7.53
C ALA A 43 1.98 -19.84 -8.60
N GLU A 44 1.62 -18.66 -9.12
CA GLU A 44 2.44 -17.91 -10.08
C GLU A 44 3.84 -17.60 -9.53
N ARG A 45 3.93 -17.19 -8.26
CA ARG A 45 5.23 -16.96 -7.60
C ARG A 45 6.06 -18.23 -7.50
N ARG A 46 5.44 -19.38 -7.23
CA ARG A 46 6.12 -20.69 -7.20
C ARG A 46 6.60 -21.07 -8.59
N GLU A 47 5.74 -20.98 -9.61
CA GLU A 47 6.10 -21.29 -10.99
C GLU A 47 7.21 -20.38 -11.52
N ALA A 48 7.17 -19.09 -11.21
CA ALA A 48 8.22 -18.14 -11.56
C ALA A 48 9.55 -18.47 -10.86
N PHE A 49 9.49 -18.86 -9.59
CA PHE A 49 10.67 -19.29 -8.83
C PHE A 49 11.25 -20.59 -9.38
N ASP A 50 10.42 -21.58 -9.68
CA ASP A 50 10.82 -22.87 -10.25
C ASP A 50 11.42 -22.69 -11.65
N SER A 51 10.81 -21.83 -12.47
CA SER A 51 11.35 -21.46 -13.78
C SER A 51 12.72 -20.79 -13.67
N LYS A 52 12.91 -19.92 -12.67
CA LYS A 52 14.20 -19.27 -12.40
C LYS A 52 15.24 -20.26 -11.89
N LEU A 53 14.86 -21.17 -11.00
CA LEU A 53 15.73 -22.24 -10.52
C LEU A 53 16.16 -23.17 -11.65
N SER A 54 15.25 -23.56 -12.55
CA SER A 54 15.58 -24.39 -13.71
C SER A 54 16.62 -23.71 -14.61
N LYS A 55 16.46 -22.41 -14.90
CA LYS A 55 17.45 -21.63 -15.67
C LYS A 55 18.83 -21.57 -15.00
N LEU A 56 18.86 -21.45 -13.67
CA LEU A 56 20.13 -21.44 -12.93
C LEU A 56 20.78 -22.84 -12.92
N ARG A 57 20.00 -23.91 -12.79
CA ARG A 57 20.51 -25.29 -12.88
C ARG A 57 21.07 -25.60 -14.25
N SER A 58 20.37 -25.21 -15.32
CA SER A 58 20.87 -25.38 -16.68
C SER A 58 22.15 -24.60 -16.92
N ALA A 59 22.27 -23.38 -16.37
CA ALA A 59 23.49 -22.58 -16.48
C ALA A 59 24.67 -23.15 -15.65
N ALA A 60 24.38 -23.77 -14.50
CA ALA A 60 25.38 -24.36 -13.63
C ALA A 60 25.85 -25.76 -14.08
N GLY A 61 25.27 -26.32 -15.15
CA GLY A 61 25.57 -27.67 -15.61
C GLY A 61 25.20 -28.78 -14.62
N VAL A 62 24.38 -28.46 -13.60
CA VAL A 62 23.90 -29.43 -12.63
C VAL A 62 22.76 -30.19 -13.30
N PRO A 63 22.88 -31.51 -13.50
CA PRO A 63 21.80 -32.29 -14.10
C PRO A 63 20.55 -32.14 -13.23
N GLU A 64 19.42 -31.82 -13.87
CA GLU A 64 18.10 -31.79 -13.21
C GLU A 64 17.96 -33.06 -12.35
N PRO A 65 17.50 -32.95 -11.09
CA PRO A 65 17.25 -34.13 -10.27
C PRO A 65 16.33 -35.03 -11.07
N ARG A 66 16.84 -36.22 -11.44
CA ARG A 66 16.09 -37.22 -12.19
C ARG A 66 14.72 -37.32 -11.55
N ALA A 67 13.68 -36.98 -12.31
CA ALA A 67 12.30 -37.09 -11.88
C ALA A 67 12.16 -38.46 -11.23
N VAL A 68 12.02 -38.49 -9.91
CA VAL A 68 11.66 -39.71 -9.21
C VAL A 68 10.28 -39.99 -9.75
N VAL A 69 10.22 -40.90 -10.72
CA VAL A 69 8.99 -41.40 -11.31
C VAL A 69 8.14 -41.81 -10.12
N LYS A 70 7.12 -41.01 -9.81
CA LYS A 70 6.03 -41.44 -8.96
C LYS A 70 5.41 -42.58 -9.74
N ALA A 71 5.83 -43.80 -9.44
CA ALA A 71 5.22 -45.00 -9.96
C ALA A 71 3.71 -44.85 -9.75
N PRO A 72 2.87 -45.16 -10.76
CA PRO A 72 1.43 -45.08 -10.62
C PRO A 72 1.03 -46.01 -9.49
N VAL A 73 0.66 -45.42 -8.34
CA VAL A 73 -0.08 -46.12 -7.30
C VAL A 73 -1.40 -46.46 -7.97
N GLN A 74 -1.55 -47.72 -8.33
CA GLN A 74 -2.81 -48.26 -8.80
C GLN A 74 -3.85 -48.05 -7.70
N GLU A 75 -4.79 -47.14 -7.93
CA GLU A 75 -6.02 -47.03 -7.17
C GLU A 75 -6.85 -48.29 -7.44
N SER A 76 -6.58 -49.34 -6.69
CA SER A 76 -7.53 -50.44 -6.54
C SER A 76 -8.76 -49.89 -5.83
N ARG A 77 -9.85 -49.71 -6.59
CA ARG A 77 -11.20 -49.65 -6.03
C ARG A 77 -11.43 -50.87 -5.13
N THR A 78 -11.37 -50.66 -3.82
CA THR A 78 -11.99 -51.57 -2.85
C THR A 78 -13.18 -50.84 -2.24
N GLN A 79 -14.36 -51.21 -2.73
CA GLN A 79 -15.59 -51.08 -1.96
C GLN A 79 -15.44 -51.93 -0.69
N GLY A 80 -15.87 -51.40 0.45
CA GLY A 80 -16.11 -52.16 1.67
C GLY A 80 -14.95 -52.19 2.65
N ASP A 81 -15.15 -51.50 3.78
CA ASP A 81 -14.75 -51.95 5.11
C ASP A 81 -13.25 -52.20 5.38
N ASP A 82 -12.45 -51.14 5.57
CA ASP A 82 -11.16 -51.29 6.28
C ASP A 82 -10.79 -50.03 7.09
N TYR A 83 -11.39 -49.89 8.27
CA TYR A 83 -11.00 -48.93 9.32
C TYR A 83 -9.82 -49.43 10.18
N GLY A 84 -8.98 -50.36 9.69
CA GLY A 84 -7.99 -51.07 10.52
C GLY A 84 -6.51 -50.93 10.14
N LYS A 85 -6.14 -50.18 9.09
CA LYS A 85 -4.79 -50.31 8.48
C LYS A 85 -3.91 -49.06 8.52
N TYR A 86 -4.13 -48.15 9.46
CA TYR A 86 -3.05 -47.31 9.97
C TYR A 86 -2.67 -47.85 11.34
N GLY A 87 -1.97 -48.98 11.33
CA GLY A 87 -1.36 -49.55 12.52
C GLY A 87 -0.37 -48.53 13.08
N VAL A 88 -0.85 -47.67 13.96
CA VAL A 88 0.00 -46.90 14.86
C VAL A 88 0.69 -47.94 15.72
N THR A 89 1.87 -48.37 15.30
CA THR A 89 2.67 -49.30 16.06
C THR A 89 2.94 -48.67 17.43
N THR A 90 2.96 -49.48 18.48
CA THR A 90 3.26 -49.00 19.83
C THR A 90 4.63 -48.30 19.90
N SER A 91 5.53 -48.58 18.96
CA SER A 91 6.79 -47.86 18.78
C SER A 91 6.60 -46.42 18.29
N ASN A 92 5.68 -46.18 17.35
CA ASN A 92 5.40 -44.84 16.82
C ASN A 92 4.68 -43.98 17.86
N LEU A 93 3.78 -44.59 18.64
CA LEU A 93 3.13 -43.95 19.79
C LEU A 93 4.16 -43.57 20.86
N LYS A 94 5.08 -44.48 21.23
CA LYS A 94 6.15 -44.18 22.20
C LYS A 94 7.12 -43.12 21.71
N GLN A 95 7.44 -43.09 20.42
CA GLN A 95 8.25 -42.02 19.83
C GLN A 95 7.53 -40.68 19.90
N ALA A 96 6.25 -40.62 19.54
CA ALA A 96 5.45 -39.40 19.65
C ALA A 96 5.33 -38.92 21.11
N GLU A 97 5.12 -39.83 22.07
CA GLU A 97 5.12 -39.52 23.49
C GLU A 97 6.47 -39.00 23.99
N SER A 98 7.58 -39.59 23.54
CA SER A 98 8.92 -39.10 23.89
C SER A 98 9.16 -37.70 23.32
N HIS A 99 8.71 -37.44 22.09
CA HIS A 99 8.85 -36.14 21.44
C HIS A 99 8.01 -35.07 22.15
N LEU A 100 6.80 -35.44 22.59
CA LEU A 100 5.93 -34.58 23.40
C LEU A 100 6.49 -34.34 24.81
N LYS A 101 7.06 -35.35 25.46
CA LYS A 101 7.72 -35.17 26.77
C LYS A 101 8.93 -34.24 26.66
N THR A 102 9.75 -34.38 25.63
CA THR A 102 10.90 -33.51 25.40
C THR A 102 10.46 -32.07 25.11
N SER A 103 9.41 -31.86 24.31
CA SER A 103 8.89 -30.52 24.01
C SER A 103 8.21 -29.85 25.21
N LEU A 104 7.53 -30.63 26.06
CA LEU A 104 6.94 -30.15 27.30
C LEU A 104 8.01 -29.86 28.36
N GLN A 105 9.07 -30.67 28.46
CA GLN A 105 10.19 -30.42 29.38
C GLN A 105 11.04 -29.23 28.96
N SER A 106 11.25 -29.02 27.64
CA SER A 106 11.94 -27.81 27.16
C SER A 106 11.13 -26.55 27.47
N ARG A 107 9.79 -26.61 27.36
CA ARG A 107 8.89 -25.52 27.79
C ARG A 107 8.83 -25.35 29.31
N SER A 108 8.90 -26.43 30.09
CA SER A 108 8.84 -26.38 31.55
C SER A 108 10.09 -25.76 32.18
N ARG A 109 11.24 -25.74 31.50
CA ARG A 109 12.44 -25.03 31.96
C ARG A 109 12.38 -23.52 31.75
N GLU A 110 11.47 -23.04 30.91
CA GLU A 110 11.06 -21.62 30.84
C GLU A 110 9.88 -21.32 31.80
N GLY A 111 9.72 -22.12 32.85
CA GLY A 111 8.72 -21.96 33.91
C GLY A 111 8.99 -20.80 34.88
N SER A 112 9.31 -19.62 34.35
CA SER A 112 9.42 -18.37 35.13
C SER A 112 8.61 -17.24 34.47
N TYR A 113 7.46 -17.56 33.88
CA TYR A 113 6.57 -16.57 33.26
C TYR A 113 5.28 -16.30 34.05
N TRP A 114 4.96 -17.12 35.06
CA TRP A 114 3.90 -16.82 36.03
C TRP A 114 4.54 -16.51 37.38
N GLY A 115 4.90 -15.24 37.53
CA GLY A 115 5.73 -14.69 38.60
C GLY A 115 5.26 -15.00 40.02
N LYS A 116 6.26 -15.25 40.87
CA LYS A 116 6.19 -15.11 42.34
C LYS A 116 6.36 -13.66 42.81
N GLU A 117 6.51 -12.71 41.88
CA GLU A 117 6.70 -11.30 42.19
C GLU A 117 5.42 -10.53 41.87
N GLY A 118 5.05 -9.63 42.78
CA GLY A 118 3.68 -9.14 42.98
C GLY A 118 2.96 -8.64 41.72
N LEU A 119 1.62 -8.73 41.79
CA LEU A 119 0.67 -8.12 40.87
C LEU A 119 1.09 -6.67 40.54
N GLY A 120 1.78 -6.47 39.41
CA GLY A 120 2.14 -5.13 38.94
C GLY A 120 3.50 -4.96 38.26
N SER A 121 4.40 -5.95 38.27
CA SER A 121 5.73 -5.84 37.64
C SER A 121 6.05 -6.95 36.63
N GLY A 122 5.03 -7.44 35.93
CA GLY A 122 5.24 -8.30 34.76
C GLY A 122 5.54 -7.46 33.50
N PRO A 123 6.22 -8.02 32.48
CA PRO A 123 6.33 -7.38 31.18
C PRO A 123 4.92 -7.04 30.70
N HIS A 124 4.61 -5.75 30.58
CA HIS A 124 3.32 -5.28 30.12
C HIS A 124 3.04 -5.96 28.78
N ILE A 125 2.03 -6.83 28.73
CA ILE A 125 1.59 -7.47 27.50
C ILE A 125 1.03 -6.34 26.64
N ASN A 126 1.90 -5.77 25.81
CA ASN A 126 1.53 -4.79 24.82
C ASN A 126 0.69 -5.53 23.78
N LEU A 127 -0.62 -5.60 24.01
CA LEU A 127 -1.60 -6.10 23.04
C LEU A 127 -1.49 -5.36 21.69
N PHE A 128 -0.84 -4.19 21.69
CA PHE A 128 -0.59 -3.37 20.52
C PHE A 128 0.77 -3.61 19.85
N GLU A 129 1.71 -4.36 20.43
CA GLU A 129 3.04 -4.58 19.84
C GLU A 129 2.94 -5.28 18.48
N GLY A 130 2.04 -6.27 18.36
CA GLY A 130 1.74 -6.91 17.09
C GLY A 130 1.18 -5.92 16.05
N ALA A 131 0.28 -5.03 16.46
CA ALA A 131 -0.30 -4.02 15.58
C ALA A 131 0.74 -2.97 15.13
N GLU A 132 1.61 -2.54 16.03
CA GLU A 132 2.70 -1.60 15.72
C GLU A 132 3.72 -2.22 14.75
N LEU A 133 4.09 -3.48 14.95
CA LEU A 133 4.96 -4.22 14.04
C LEU A 133 4.33 -4.39 12.65
N GLU A 134 3.03 -4.66 12.59
CA GLU A 134 2.30 -4.75 11.32
C GLU A 134 2.32 -3.41 10.57
N VAL A 135 2.06 -2.29 11.27
CA VAL A 135 2.14 -0.93 10.69
C VAL A 135 3.55 -0.62 10.20
N GLN A 136 4.59 -1.00 10.95
CA GLN A 136 5.98 -0.82 10.52
C GLN A 136 6.31 -1.67 9.27
N ARG A 137 5.82 -2.91 9.20
CA ARG A 137 5.96 -3.76 8.01
C ARG A 137 5.29 -3.13 6.80
N GLN A 138 4.07 -2.61 6.96
CA GLN A 138 3.37 -1.91 5.88
C GLN A 138 4.10 -0.65 5.43
N ALA A 139 4.59 0.17 6.37
CA ALA A 139 5.36 1.37 6.04
C ALA A 139 6.66 1.06 5.29
N THR A 140 7.38 0.02 5.70
CA THR A 140 8.62 -0.42 5.03
C THR A 140 8.34 -1.03 3.66
N ALA A 141 7.27 -1.81 3.51
CA ALA A 141 6.83 -2.36 2.23
C ALA A 141 6.42 -1.25 1.25
N HIS A 142 5.62 -0.29 1.71
CA HIS A 142 5.25 0.89 0.93
C HIS A 142 6.47 1.71 0.51
N GLY A 143 7.43 1.91 1.42
CA GLY A 143 8.69 2.59 1.10
C GLY A 143 9.52 1.87 0.02
N LYS A 144 9.52 0.53 0.01
CA LYS A 144 10.17 -0.25 -1.06
C LYS A 144 9.47 -0.05 -2.39
N LEU A 145 8.14 -0.06 -2.41
CA LEU A 145 7.34 0.13 -3.62
C LEU A 145 7.57 1.51 -4.25
N LEU A 146 7.61 2.55 -3.43
CA LEU A 146 7.97 3.90 -3.90
C LEU A 146 9.38 3.97 -4.49
N ARG A 147 10.37 3.31 -3.87
CA ARG A 147 11.73 3.23 -4.43
C ARG A 147 11.76 2.52 -5.77
N TYR A 148 11.02 1.41 -5.91
CA TYR A 148 10.90 0.72 -7.20
C TYR A 148 10.28 1.63 -8.26
N GLN A 149 9.24 2.37 -7.91
CA GLN A 149 8.61 3.34 -8.81
C GLN A 149 9.57 4.47 -9.19
N GLU A 150 10.34 5.01 -8.25
CA GLU A 150 11.38 6.01 -8.51
C GLU A 150 12.46 5.47 -9.45
N THR A 151 12.93 4.24 -9.24
CA THR A 151 13.92 3.60 -10.13
C THR A 151 13.36 3.34 -11.52
N ASN A 152 12.10 2.92 -11.63
CA ASN A 152 11.45 2.64 -12.91
C ASN A 152 11.21 3.94 -13.70
N ASN A 153 10.77 5.00 -13.02
CA ASN A 153 10.64 6.33 -13.61
C ASN A 153 11.99 6.88 -14.07
N GLY A 154 13.08 6.60 -13.33
CA GLY A 154 14.44 6.95 -13.73
C GLY A 154 14.92 6.22 -14.98
N LEU A 155 14.57 4.93 -15.13
CA LEU A 155 14.88 4.14 -16.32
C LEU A 155 14.06 4.54 -17.55
N ALA A 156 12.82 4.99 -17.35
CA ALA A 156 11.92 5.38 -18.43
C ALA A 156 12.20 6.78 -19.00
N GLU A 157 13.25 7.48 -18.52
CA GLU A 157 13.59 8.89 -18.86
C GLU A 157 12.42 9.88 -18.71
N LYS A 158 11.29 9.46 -18.12
CA LYS A 158 10.14 10.30 -17.81
C LYS A 158 10.64 11.37 -16.85
N SER A 159 10.73 12.59 -17.37
CA SER A 159 11.43 13.71 -16.74
C SER A 159 11.20 13.77 -15.22
N GLN A 160 12.28 13.92 -14.44
CA GLN A 160 12.30 14.04 -12.98
C GLN A 160 11.35 15.11 -12.37
N LYS A 161 10.64 15.88 -13.19
CA LYS A 161 9.88 17.05 -12.77
C LYS A 161 8.54 16.72 -12.13
N ARG A 162 7.99 15.51 -12.30
CA ARG A 162 6.82 15.03 -11.54
C ARG A 162 6.87 13.51 -11.38
N PRO A 163 6.80 12.96 -10.15
CA PRO A 163 6.48 11.55 -9.97
C PRO A 163 5.03 11.36 -10.42
N LEU A 164 4.84 11.01 -11.69
CA LEU A 164 3.54 10.61 -12.20
C LEU A 164 3.23 9.25 -11.57
N SER A 165 2.33 9.26 -10.59
CA SER A 165 1.57 8.06 -10.28
C SER A 165 0.85 7.66 -11.57
N GLU A 166 0.76 6.37 -11.89
CA GLU A 166 -0.02 5.87 -13.04
C GLU A 166 -1.48 6.37 -12.97
N PHE A 167 -1.96 6.63 -11.75
CA PHE A 167 -3.26 7.24 -11.49
C PHE A 167 -3.39 8.70 -11.94
N ASP A 168 -2.27 9.44 -11.91
CA ASP A 168 -2.21 10.86 -12.32
C ASP A 168 -2.11 11.02 -13.84
N GLU A 169 -1.57 10.02 -14.55
CA GLU A 169 -1.67 9.92 -16.02
C GLU A 169 -3.10 9.61 -16.44
N MET A 170 -3.78 8.67 -15.76
CA MET A 170 -5.20 8.36 -15.98
C MET A 170 -6.12 9.56 -15.67
N ALA A 171 -5.75 10.41 -14.70
CA ALA A 171 -6.53 11.61 -14.39
C ALA A 171 -6.31 12.77 -15.38
N GLN A 172 -5.21 12.75 -16.15
CA GLN A 172 -4.96 13.74 -17.21
C GLN A 172 -5.77 13.46 -18.48
N GLU A 173 -6.04 12.19 -18.77
CA GLU A 173 -7.07 11.83 -19.73
C GLU A 173 -8.45 12.08 -19.11
N GLN A 174 -8.90 13.34 -19.15
CA GLN A 174 -10.30 13.63 -18.89
C GLN A 174 -11.13 12.71 -19.80
N PRO A 175 -12.00 11.86 -19.24
CA PRO A 175 -12.78 10.95 -20.05
C PRO A 175 -13.65 11.76 -21.01
N TRP A 176 -13.94 11.20 -22.19
CA TRP A 176 -14.55 11.93 -23.31
C TRP A 176 -15.83 12.69 -22.95
N TYR A 177 -16.59 12.23 -21.95
CA TYR A 177 -17.81 12.88 -21.46
C TYR A 177 -17.56 14.07 -20.50
N MET A 178 -16.33 14.22 -19.97
CA MET A 178 -15.89 15.35 -19.14
C MET A 178 -15.11 16.39 -19.95
N LYS A 179 -14.66 16.02 -21.15
CA LYS A 179 -14.16 17.00 -22.12
C LYS A 179 -15.36 17.88 -22.46
N ALA A 180 -15.38 19.11 -21.95
CA ALA A 180 -16.33 20.11 -22.40
C ALA A 180 -16.25 20.09 -23.93
N GLU A 181 -17.36 19.73 -24.60
CA GLU A 181 -17.42 19.72 -26.04
C GLU A 181 -16.93 21.09 -26.48
N ARG A 182 -15.70 21.13 -27.04
CA ARG A 182 -15.27 22.30 -27.80
C ARG A 182 -16.39 22.45 -28.81
N PRO A 183 -17.13 23.56 -28.83
CA PRO A 183 -18.17 23.75 -29.81
C PRO A 183 -17.49 23.58 -31.16
N LEU A 184 -17.73 22.43 -31.79
CA LEU A 184 -17.30 22.15 -33.15
C LEU A 184 -17.90 23.28 -33.94
N ALA A 185 -17.03 24.04 -34.60
CA ALA A 185 -17.34 25.22 -35.36
C ALA A 185 -18.72 25.15 -36.04
N VAL A 186 -19.71 25.76 -35.38
CA VAL A 186 -20.82 26.46 -36.02
C VAL A 186 -20.45 27.94 -36.05
N ALA A 187 -19.18 28.22 -36.35
CA ALA A 187 -18.62 29.57 -36.46
C ALA A 187 -18.18 29.84 -37.91
N GLU A 188 -18.91 29.31 -38.88
CA GLU A 188 -18.76 29.72 -40.30
C GLU A 188 -20.09 30.03 -41.00
N ALA A 189 -21.22 29.96 -40.31
CA ALA A 189 -22.48 30.48 -40.83
C ALA A 189 -23.46 30.67 -39.67
N VAL A 190 -23.44 31.85 -39.03
CA VAL A 190 -24.58 32.63 -38.50
C VAL A 190 -23.92 33.85 -37.83
N GLU A 191 -23.42 34.77 -38.65
CA GLU A 191 -23.44 36.18 -38.26
C GLU A 191 -24.82 36.70 -38.64
N GLU A 192 -25.79 36.60 -37.73
CA GLU A 192 -26.83 37.60 -37.56
C GLU A 192 -27.73 37.23 -36.38
N GLU A 193 -28.00 38.23 -35.56
CA GLU A 193 -29.08 38.25 -34.57
C GLU A 193 -29.03 37.22 -33.44
N THR A 194 -28.35 37.59 -32.35
CA THR A 194 -29.03 37.97 -31.10
C THR A 194 -27.99 38.08 -29.97
N ALA A 195 -27.44 39.28 -29.82
CA ALA A 195 -26.53 39.62 -28.73
C ALA A 195 -27.28 39.69 -27.39
N GLY A 196 -27.32 38.57 -26.67
CA GLY A 196 -27.66 38.54 -25.24
C GLY A 196 -26.40 38.67 -24.38
N PRO A 197 -26.33 39.60 -23.40
CA PRO A 197 -25.11 39.83 -22.63
C PRO A 197 -24.89 38.73 -21.59
N THR A 198 -23.93 37.83 -21.84
CA THR A 198 -23.54 36.80 -20.85
C THR A 198 -22.68 37.41 -19.74
N LYS A 199 -23.24 37.45 -18.52
CA LYS A 199 -22.62 37.97 -17.29
C LYS A 199 -21.48 37.05 -16.82
N LYS A 200 -20.23 37.49 -16.95
CA LYS A 200 -19.06 36.82 -16.33
C LYS A 200 -18.98 37.15 -14.84
N TRP A 201 -19.21 36.15 -13.99
CA TRP A 201 -19.01 36.25 -12.55
C TRP A 201 -17.53 36.05 -12.19
N ARG A 202 -16.82 37.14 -11.90
CA ARG A 202 -15.55 37.07 -11.16
C ARG A 202 -15.84 37.29 -9.68
N ARG A 203 -15.70 36.23 -8.87
CA ARG A 203 -15.56 36.35 -7.42
C ARG A 203 -14.18 36.92 -7.10
N ARG A 204 -14.14 38.21 -6.77
CA ARG A 204 -13.02 38.82 -6.05
C ARG A 204 -13.63 39.64 -4.91
N ASN A 205 -13.34 39.19 -3.69
CA ASN A 205 -13.65 39.76 -2.38
C ASN A 205 -14.59 40.98 -2.33
N GLY A 206 -15.83 40.72 -1.90
CA GLY A 206 -16.46 41.52 -0.85
C GLY A 206 -16.99 42.92 -1.17
N GLN A 207 -16.97 43.42 -2.41
CA GLN A 207 -17.69 44.65 -2.74
C GLN A 207 -18.02 44.74 -4.23
N LEU A 208 -19.31 44.60 -4.56
CA LEU A 208 -19.85 44.79 -5.91
C LEU A 208 -20.03 46.29 -6.18
N MET A 209 -19.03 46.91 -6.82
CA MET A 209 -19.19 48.22 -7.46
C MET A 209 -19.43 47.99 -8.96
N LEU A 210 -20.64 48.29 -9.40
CA LEU A 210 -21.06 48.23 -10.80
C LEU A 210 -20.48 49.45 -11.53
N LYS A 211 -19.36 49.27 -12.25
CA LYS A 211 -18.88 50.30 -13.20
C LYS A 211 -19.37 49.96 -14.60
N VAL A 212 -20.30 50.77 -15.09
CA VAL A 212 -20.72 50.80 -16.50
C VAL A 212 -19.72 51.68 -17.24
N VAL A 213 -19.01 51.13 -18.22
CA VAL A 213 -18.18 51.88 -19.17
C VAL A 213 -18.91 51.81 -20.51
N PRO A 214 -19.23 52.96 -21.15
CA PRO A 214 -19.80 52.96 -22.49
C PRO A 214 -18.70 52.89 -23.56
N ASP A 215 -18.95 52.02 -24.53
CA ASP A 215 -18.61 52.07 -25.95
C ASP A 215 -17.22 52.55 -26.39
N GLY A 216 -16.46 51.62 -26.99
CA GLY A 216 -15.27 51.95 -27.77
C GLY A 216 -14.52 50.73 -28.32
N LYS A 217 -14.98 50.23 -29.47
CA LYS A 217 -14.27 49.41 -30.50
C LYS A 217 -13.55 48.12 -30.05
N PRO A 218 -13.89 46.94 -30.62
CA PRO A 218 -13.07 45.74 -30.44
C PRO A 218 -11.76 45.85 -31.25
N GLN A 219 -10.63 46.00 -30.57
CA GLN A 219 -9.34 45.58 -31.12
C GLN A 219 -9.29 44.05 -31.08
N VAL A 220 -9.03 43.44 -32.24
CA VAL A 220 -8.74 42.01 -32.36
C VAL A 220 -7.38 41.77 -31.72
N CYS A 221 -7.37 41.10 -30.56
CA CYS A 221 -6.15 40.61 -29.93
C CYS A 221 -6.05 39.11 -30.21
N ASP A 222 -5.09 38.73 -31.05
CA ASP A 222 -4.68 37.35 -31.30
C ASP A 222 -4.37 36.62 -29.99
N LEU A 223 -5.24 35.69 -29.62
CA LEU A 223 -5.21 34.95 -28.36
C LEU A 223 -4.57 33.57 -28.53
N VAL A 224 -3.46 33.50 -29.25
CA VAL A 224 -2.62 32.29 -29.33
C VAL A 224 -1.14 32.70 -29.41
N SER A 225 -0.53 33.03 -28.27
CA SER A 225 0.93 32.97 -28.03
C SER A 225 1.38 33.24 -26.58
N SER A 226 0.50 33.68 -25.66
CA SER A 226 0.94 34.18 -24.34
C SER A 226 0.87 33.14 -23.21
N ALA A 227 1.53 31.99 -23.33
CA ALA A 227 1.70 31.04 -22.21
C ALA A 227 3.17 30.78 -21.84
N LEU A 228 4.13 31.47 -22.47
CA LEU A 228 5.56 31.24 -22.26
C LEU A 228 6.33 32.39 -21.59
N GLU A 229 5.67 33.48 -21.16
CA GLU A 229 6.39 34.70 -20.69
C GLU A 229 6.17 35.09 -19.21
N ASP A 230 5.37 34.35 -18.43
CA ASP A 230 5.08 34.73 -17.02
C ASP A 230 6.23 34.43 -16.00
N ALA A 231 7.44 34.12 -16.46
CA ALA A 231 8.59 33.87 -15.57
C ALA A 231 9.38 35.13 -15.17
N GLU A 232 9.20 36.25 -15.87
CA GLU A 232 10.10 37.42 -15.74
C GLU A 232 9.66 38.45 -14.68
N GLY A 233 8.40 38.42 -14.23
CA GLY A 233 7.83 39.47 -13.36
C GLY A 233 8.02 39.34 -11.85
N ARG A 234 8.69 38.31 -11.33
CA ARG A 234 8.89 38.19 -9.87
C ARG A 234 10.02 39.10 -9.42
N SER A 235 9.67 40.09 -8.59
CA SER A 235 10.62 41.04 -8.01
C SER A 235 11.83 40.31 -7.40
N PRO A 236 13.06 40.85 -7.51
CA PRO A 236 14.27 40.23 -6.95
C PRO A 236 14.16 39.88 -5.45
N LYS A 237 13.30 40.59 -4.71
CA LYS A 237 13.01 40.32 -3.29
C LYS A 237 12.30 38.98 -3.08
N GLU A 238 11.34 38.64 -3.93
CA GLU A 238 10.59 37.38 -3.83
C GLU A 238 11.47 36.17 -4.19
N LYS A 239 12.36 36.33 -5.19
CA LYS A 239 13.34 35.29 -5.56
C LYS A 239 14.28 34.97 -4.39
N LYS A 240 14.80 35.99 -3.70
CA LYS A 240 15.66 35.83 -2.51
C LYS A 240 14.93 35.14 -1.36
N ALA A 241 13.71 35.57 -1.02
CA ALA A 241 12.91 34.95 0.04
C ALA A 241 12.61 33.46 -0.24
N LYS A 242 12.33 33.12 -1.50
CA LYS A 242 12.10 31.72 -1.92
C LYS A 242 13.38 30.88 -1.81
N GLU A 243 14.54 31.43 -2.14
CA GLU A 243 15.82 30.74 -2.01
C GLU A 243 16.20 30.48 -0.55
N GLU A 244 16.04 31.48 0.32
CA GLU A 244 16.28 31.36 1.76
C GLU A 244 15.36 30.31 2.42
N LYS A 245 14.09 30.26 2.01
CA LYS A 245 13.15 29.21 2.44
C LYS A 245 13.59 27.81 1.98
N ARG A 246 14.22 27.67 0.80
CA ARG A 246 14.77 26.39 0.34
C ARG A 246 16.03 26.01 1.10
N ARG A 247 16.92 26.97 1.38
CA ARG A 247 18.14 26.75 2.17
C ARG A 247 17.82 26.31 3.60
N SER A 248 16.95 27.03 4.29
CA SER A 248 16.48 26.66 5.64
C SER A 248 15.77 25.29 5.69
N LYS A 249 14.98 24.94 4.67
CA LYS A 249 14.37 23.61 4.56
C LYS A 249 15.43 22.51 4.36
N LYS A 250 16.46 22.76 3.54
CA LYS A 250 17.57 21.82 3.31
C LYS A 250 18.41 21.62 4.58
N GLU A 251 18.67 22.70 5.31
CA GLU A 251 19.41 22.66 6.58
C GLU A 251 18.65 21.89 7.67
N LYS A 252 17.35 22.16 7.84
CA LYS A 252 16.50 21.38 8.76
C LYS A 252 16.48 19.89 8.43
N LYS A 253 16.45 19.53 7.13
CA LYS A 253 16.53 18.13 6.70
C LYS A 253 17.88 17.51 7.05
N ALA A 254 18.98 18.20 6.75
CA ALA A 254 20.33 17.74 7.08
C ALA A 254 20.54 17.59 8.60
N GLN A 255 20.00 18.49 9.41
CA GLN A 255 20.06 18.40 10.86
C GLN A 255 19.29 17.19 11.40
N LYS A 256 18.11 16.90 10.84
CA LYS A 256 17.33 15.71 11.19
C LYS A 256 18.07 14.42 10.83
N GLU A 257 18.71 14.38 9.67
CA GLU A 257 19.51 13.23 9.24
C GLU A 257 20.75 13.02 10.13
N ARG A 258 21.42 14.11 10.55
CA ARG A 258 22.54 14.02 11.50
C ARG A 258 22.11 13.45 12.85
N ARG A 259 21.00 13.93 13.42
CA ARG A 259 20.45 13.40 14.68
C ARG A 259 20.09 11.92 14.59
N ALA A 260 19.46 11.50 13.49
CA ALA A 260 19.14 10.09 13.26
C ALA A 260 20.39 9.22 13.09
N ALA A 261 21.46 9.75 12.49
CA ALA A 261 22.73 9.03 12.37
C ALA A 261 23.44 8.90 13.73
N GLU A 262 23.41 9.94 14.57
CA GLU A 262 23.94 9.91 15.93
C GLU A 262 23.19 8.89 16.80
N GLU A 263 21.85 8.88 16.75
CA GLU A 263 21.01 7.91 17.46
C GLU A 263 21.33 6.46 17.02
N LEU A 264 21.52 6.23 15.72
CA LEU A 264 21.92 4.91 15.21
C LEU A 264 23.32 4.48 15.69
N GLN A 265 24.26 5.42 15.82
CA GLN A 265 25.58 5.14 16.37
C GLN A 265 25.51 4.82 17.87
N GLU A 266 24.66 5.51 18.62
CA GLU A 266 24.44 5.24 20.03
C GLU A 266 23.85 3.84 20.27
N LEU A 267 22.85 3.45 19.49
CA LEU A 267 22.28 2.10 19.54
C LEU A 267 23.33 1.01 19.24
N ARG A 268 24.24 1.26 18.27
CA ARG A 268 25.35 0.35 17.99
C ARG A 268 26.30 0.21 19.18
N ARG A 269 26.65 1.33 19.84
CA ARG A 269 27.48 1.31 21.06
C ARG A 269 26.80 0.56 22.20
N GLN A 270 25.50 0.79 22.41
CA GLN A 270 24.73 0.06 23.43
C GLN A 270 24.70 -1.44 23.16
N ARG A 271 24.54 -1.85 21.89
CA ARG A 271 24.62 -3.26 21.50
C ARG A 271 25.98 -3.86 21.79
N GLN A 272 27.07 -3.17 21.45
CA GLN A 272 28.44 -3.62 21.74
C GLN A 272 28.66 -3.78 23.25
N LEU A 273 28.21 -2.83 24.07
CA LEU A 273 28.29 -2.95 25.52
C LEU A 273 27.50 -4.15 26.05
N ARG A 274 26.31 -4.45 25.51
CA ARG A 274 25.56 -5.65 25.86
C ARG A 274 26.34 -6.91 25.49
N GLU A 275 26.84 -7.01 24.27
CA GLU A 275 27.65 -8.13 23.80
C GLU A 275 28.92 -8.33 24.64
N GLU A 276 29.59 -7.25 25.07
CA GLU A 276 30.74 -7.31 25.98
C GLU A 276 30.35 -7.80 27.37
N THR A 277 29.23 -7.32 27.93
CA THR A 277 28.76 -7.76 29.25
C THR A 277 28.32 -9.22 29.24
N GLU A 278 27.66 -9.67 28.17
CA GLU A 278 27.30 -11.07 27.94
C GLU A 278 28.55 -11.94 27.78
N SER A 279 29.55 -11.46 27.02
CA SER A 279 30.84 -12.14 26.87
C SER A 279 31.58 -12.28 28.20
N ARG A 280 31.59 -11.24 29.03
CA ARG A 280 32.17 -11.30 30.39
C ARG A 280 31.43 -12.29 31.29
N ARG A 281 30.09 -12.32 31.24
CA ARG A 281 29.27 -13.29 31.98
C ARG A 281 29.55 -14.71 31.51
N ALA A 282 29.64 -14.94 30.21
CA ALA A 282 29.95 -16.25 29.62
C ALA A 282 31.36 -16.72 30.01
N ALA A 283 32.34 -15.81 30.06
CA ALA A 283 33.69 -16.12 30.52
C ALA A 283 33.75 -16.48 32.01
N ALA A 284 32.94 -15.83 32.86
CA ALA A 284 32.88 -16.13 34.29
C ALA A 284 32.20 -17.47 34.62
N LEU A 285 31.44 -18.05 33.69
CA LEU A 285 30.80 -19.37 33.84
C LEU A 285 31.68 -20.54 33.36
N ARG A 286 32.83 -20.26 32.74
CA ARG A 286 33.82 -21.26 32.31
C ARG A 286 34.90 -21.43 33.36
#